data_AF-A0A2R6EA07-F1
#
_entry.id   AF-A0A2R6EA07-F1
#
_cell.length_a   1.000
_cell.length_b   1.000
_cell.length_c   1.000
_cell.angle_alpha   90.00
_cell.angle_beta   90.00
_cell.angle_gamma   90.00
#
_symmetry.space_group_name_H-M   'P 1'
#
loop_
_entity.id
_entity.type
_entity.pdbx_description
1 polymer ?
#
loop_
_entity_poly.entity_id
_entity_poly.type
_entity_poly.pdbx_seq_one_letter_code
_entity_poly.pdbx_strand_id
1 'polypeptide(L)'
;MAPDAGEDGDAPADPDVPPPPVPSDRLDDWERTDATVDRLYGVDGADVRGHTLVYEDRRLRAGVRDATGGALDQSWRFFFATRLGFRPPLAPGVEPTLVPMVRPEAVRRFRADLEDRGVEDVESGRPERVRTEKGKRVHFRQVTGEIPLPGPDQGPDSAAISPAADAVPVEG
;
A
#
# COMPACT_ATOMS: atom_id res chain seq x y z
N MET A 1 35.54 -19.29 -24.70
CA MET A 1 34.07 -19.28 -24.72
C MET A 1 33.63 -19.43 -23.28
N ALA A 2 33.30 -18.30 -22.64
CA ALA A 2 32.77 -18.22 -21.28
C ALA A 2 31.42 -17.50 -21.38
N PRO A 3 30.40 -17.89 -20.60
CA PRO A 3 29.10 -17.24 -20.65
C PRO A 3 29.15 -15.86 -19.99
N ASP A 4 28.53 -14.91 -20.67
CA ASP A 4 28.24 -13.54 -20.25
C ASP A 4 27.37 -13.59 -18.98
N ALA A 5 27.85 -12.95 -17.92
CA ALA A 5 27.15 -12.88 -16.64
C ALA A 5 26.16 -11.72 -16.68
N GLY A 6 24.98 -11.96 -16.11
CA GLY A 6 23.83 -11.06 -16.10
C GLY A 6 24.18 -9.59 -15.86
N GLU A 7 23.66 -8.75 -16.75
CA GLU A 7 23.33 -7.38 -16.43
C GLU A 7 22.18 -7.43 -15.40
N ASP A 8 22.56 -7.52 -14.12
CA ASP A 8 21.67 -7.20 -13.01
C ASP A 8 21.22 -5.75 -13.16
N GLY A 9 19.92 -5.56 -12.96
CA GLY A 9 19.22 -4.34 -13.31
C GLY A 9 19.68 -3.14 -12.50
N ASP A 10 20.08 -2.10 -13.23
CA ASP A 10 19.90 -0.72 -12.80
C ASP A 10 19.01 -0.08 -13.85
N ALA A 11 17.68 -0.20 -13.67
CA ALA A 11 16.77 0.66 -14.39
C ALA A 11 17.11 2.09 -13.96
N PRO A 12 17.41 3.02 -14.88
CA PRO A 12 17.86 4.34 -14.50
C PRO A 12 16.75 5.02 -13.68
N ALA A 13 17.06 5.31 -12.41
CA ALA A 13 16.25 6.22 -11.63
C ALA A 13 16.17 7.53 -12.43
N ASP A 14 14.98 7.89 -12.89
CA ASP A 14 14.69 9.20 -13.49
C ASP A 14 14.01 10.08 -12.41
N PRO A 15 14.74 10.64 -11.41
CA PRO A 15 14.10 11.32 -10.29
C PRO A 15 13.83 12.78 -10.64
N ASP A 16 12.93 13.04 -11.57
CA ASP A 16 12.31 14.37 -11.62
C ASP A 16 11.47 14.64 -10.35
N VAL A 17 10.97 13.58 -9.71
CA VAL A 17 10.20 13.68 -8.47
C VAL A 17 11.02 13.13 -7.30
N PRO A 18 11.40 13.97 -6.33
CA PRO A 18 12.10 13.51 -5.14
C PRO A 18 11.23 12.55 -4.31
N PRO A 19 11.81 11.70 -3.45
CA PRO A 19 11.03 10.83 -2.57
C PRO A 19 10.15 11.63 -1.61
N PRO A 20 8.99 11.12 -1.19
CA PRO A 20 8.16 11.76 -0.17
C PRO A 20 8.91 11.87 1.17
N PRO A 21 8.64 12.92 1.96
CA PRO A 21 9.19 13.02 3.29
C PRO A 21 8.46 12.04 4.20
N VAL A 22 9.17 11.05 4.71
CA VAL A 22 8.65 10.05 5.64
C VAL A 22 9.44 10.17 6.95
N PRO A 23 8.79 10.26 8.12
CA PRO A 23 9.47 10.37 9.41
C PRO A 23 10.06 9.00 9.80
N SER A 24 11.26 8.70 9.29
CA SER A 24 11.91 7.41 9.49
C SER A 24 12.19 7.09 10.97
N ASP A 25 12.37 8.12 11.80
CA ASP A 25 12.54 8.04 13.26
C ASP A 25 11.33 7.46 14.00
N ARG A 26 10.16 7.36 13.36
CA ARG A 26 8.95 6.75 13.92
C ARG A 26 8.64 5.37 13.33
N LEU A 27 9.53 4.86 12.50
CA LEU A 27 9.33 3.68 11.67
C LEU A 27 10.36 2.59 11.95
N ASP A 28 10.93 2.55 13.15
CA ASP A 28 11.98 1.59 13.51
C ASP A 28 11.53 0.12 13.32
N ASP A 29 10.23 -0.16 13.49
CA ASP A 29 9.64 -1.49 13.28
C ASP A 29 9.18 -1.76 11.82
N TRP A 30 9.41 -0.82 10.91
CA TRP A 30 8.98 -0.91 9.50
C TRP A 30 10.18 -0.93 8.57
N GLU A 31 10.12 -1.75 7.53
CA GLU A 31 11.16 -1.83 6.51
C GLU A 31 10.64 -1.27 5.19
N ARG A 32 11.44 -0.41 4.52
CA ARG A 32 11.11 0.02 3.16
C ARG A 32 11.40 -1.14 2.19
N THR A 33 10.35 -1.70 1.60
CA THR A 33 10.46 -2.86 0.71
C THR A 33 10.52 -2.49 -0.76
N ASP A 34 9.98 -1.33 -1.15
CA ASP A 34 9.94 -0.92 -2.55
C ASP A 34 9.95 0.61 -2.71
N ALA A 35 10.39 1.07 -3.88
CA ALA A 35 10.44 2.48 -4.25
C ALA A 35 10.31 2.63 -5.78
N THR A 36 9.23 3.28 -6.21
CA THR A 36 8.84 3.34 -7.63
C THR A 36 8.53 4.77 -8.06
N VAL A 37 8.97 5.16 -9.26
CA VAL A 37 8.61 6.43 -9.90
C VAL A 37 7.81 6.14 -11.15
N ASP A 38 6.52 6.45 -11.13
CA ASP A 38 5.60 6.16 -12.23
C ASP A 38 4.94 7.43 -12.75
N ARG A 39 4.60 7.45 -14.06
CA ARG A 39 3.65 8.42 -14.60
C ARG A 39 2.24 8.01 -14.16
N LEU A 40 1.59 8.83 -13.36
CA LEU A 40 0.27 8.52 -12.80
C LEU A 40 -0.88 8.97 -13.70
N TYR A 41 -0.71 10.09 -14.41
CA TYR A 41 -1.75 10.64 -15.25
C TYR A 41 -1.19 11.55 -16.34
N GLY A 42 -1.90 11.61 -17.47
CA GLY A 42 -1.57 12.48 -18.59
C GLY A 42 -2.81 12.80 -19.42
N VAL A 43 -3.66 13.71 -18.97
CA VAL A 43 -4.57 14.47 -19.84
C VAL A 43 -4.61 15.93 -19.38
N ASP A 44 -4.86 16.82 -20.33
CA ASP A 44 -4.78 18.29 -20.26
C ASP A 44 -3.36 18.90 -20.17
N GLY A 45 -2.37 18.26 -20.82
CA GLY A 45 -1.06 18.87 -21.05
C GLY A 45 -0.16 18.99 -19.82
N ALA A 46 -0.57 18.40 -18.69
CA ALA A 46 0.26 18.27 -17.50
C ALA A 46 0.77 16.82 -17.35
N ASP A 47 2.09 16.66 -17.19
CA ASP A 47 2.74 15.40 -16.83
C ASP A 47 2.73 15.27 -15.31
N VAL A 48 2.04 14.24 -14.81
CA VAL A 48 1.99 13.93 -13.37
C VAL A 48 2.80 12.67 -13.11
N ARG A 49 3.87 12.82 -12.33
CA ARG A 49 4.73 11.73 -11.88
C ARG A 49 4.55 11.51 -10.39
N GLY A 50 4.54 10.25 -9.96
CA GLY A 50 4.45 9.85 -8.57
C GLY A 50 5.68 9.08 -8.14
N HIS A 51 6.35 9.53 -7.08
CA HIS A 51 7.38 8.75 -6.39
C HIS A 51 6.76 8.09 -5.16
N THR A 52 6.54 6.78 -5.22
CA THR A 52 5.91 5.97 -4.17
C THR A 52 6.97 5.16 -3.43
N LEU A 53 6.91 5.17 -2.10
CA LEU A 53 7.68 4.29 -1.21
C LEU A 53 6.72 3.33 -0.53
N VAL A 54 7.10 2.06 -0.45
CA VAL A 54 6.34 0.99 0.23
C VAL A 54 7.09 0.59 1.48
N TYR A 55 6.36 0.48 2.59
CA TYR A 55 6.89 0.03 3.87
C TYR A 55 6.06 -1.14 4.40
N GLU A 56 6.73 -2.13 4.99
CA GLU A 56 6.10 -3.33 5.54
C GLU A 56 6.65 -3.68 6.93
N ASP A 57 5.82 -4.31 7.75
CA ASP A 57 6.26 -4.96 9.00
C ASP A 57 6.74 -6.39 8.69
N ARG A 58 8.01 -6.52 8.31
CA ARG A 58 8.60 -7.82 7.98
C ARG A 58 8.70 -8.75 9.19
N ARG A 59 8.78 -8.18 10.40
CA ARG A 59 8.80 -8.96 11.64
C ARG A 59 7.46 -9.65 11.86
N LEU A 60 6.36 -8.95 11.66
CA LEU A 60 5.03 -9.55 11.73
C LEU A 60 4.83 -10.62 10.66
N ARG A 61 5.22 -10.35 9.41
CA ARG A 61 5.19 -11.36 8.33
C ARG A 61 5.95 -12.63 8.71
N ALA A 62 7.18 -12.47 9.20
CA ALA A 62 7.98 -13.61 9.67
C ALA A 62 7.29 -14.35 10.82
N GLY A 63 6.78 -13.63 11.82
CA GLY A 63 6.07 -14.24 12.96
C GLY A 63 4.84 -15.03 12.55
N VAL A 64 4.02 -14.52 11.62
CA VAL A 64 2.84 -15.25 11.11
C VAL A 64 3.24 -16.47 10.29
N ARG A 65 4.25 -16.34 9.42
CA ARG A 65 4.78 -17.47 8.64
C ARG A 65 5.28 -18.58 9.57
N ASP A 66 6.06 -18.23 10.57
CA ASP A 66 6.64 -19.20 11.50
C ASP A 66 5.53 -19.86 12.35
N ALA A 67 4.54 -19.10 12.80
CA ALA A 67 3.39 -19.61 13.57
C ALA A 67 2.45 -20.50 12.77
N THR A 68 2.40 -20.34 11.44
CA THR A 68 1.54 -21.13 10.54
C THR A 68 2.29 -22.22 9.77
N GLY A 69 3.56 -22.47 10.11
CA GLY A 69 4.38 -23.46 9.41
C GLY A 69 4.58 -23.14 7.93
N GLY A 70 4.54 -21.87 7.56
CA GLY A 70 4.69 -21.40 6.18
C GLY A 70 3.40 -21.36 5.37
N ALA A 71 2.25 -21.77 5.92
CA ALA A 71 0.99 -21.75 5.19
C ALA A 71 0.56 -20.31 4.81
N LEU A 72 0.95 -19.31 5.61
CA LEU A 72 0.72 -17.90 5.34
C LEU A 72 2.04 -17.12 5.28
N ASP A 73 2.41 -16.61 4.12
CA ASP A 73 3.62 -15.78 3.93
C ASP A 73 3.33 -14.54 3.08
N GLN A 74 2.56 -13.61 3.63
CA GLN A 74 2.18 -12.36 2.97
C GLN A 74 2.41 -11.13 3.87
N SER A 75 2.32 -9.94 3.28
CA SER A 75 2.48 -8.67 3.99
C SER A 75 1.20 -8.31 4.76
N TRP A 76 1.26 -8.32 6.10
CA TRP A 76 0.09 -8.10 6.98
C TRP A 76 -0.13 -6.63 7.35
N ARG A 77 0.96 -5.89 7.49
CA ARG A 77 0.95 -4.45 7.78
C ARG A 77 1.84 -3.79 6.75
N PHE A 78 1.26 -2.88 5.98
CA PHE A 78 1.98 -2.08 5.00
C PHE A 78 1.39 -0.68 4.91
N PHE A 79 2.19 0.27 4.46
CA PHE A 79 1.70 1.57 4.04
C PHE A 79 2.51 2.11 2.87
N PHE A 80 1.90 3.06 2.18
CA PHE A 80 2.49 3.74 1.03
C PHE A 80 2.64 5.23 1.32
N ALA A 81 3.75 5.80 0.90
CA ALA A 81 3.92 7.25 0.84
C ALA A 81 4.20 7.64 -0.60
N THR A 82 3.44 8.59 -1.16
CA THR A 82 3.64 9.05 -2.54
C THR A 82 3.85 10.56 -2.57
N ARG A 83 4.92 11.03 -3.23
CA ARG A 83 5.09 12.43 -3.62
C ARG A 83 4.69 12.59 -5.08
N LEU A 84 3.91 13.62 -5.36
CA LEU A 84 3.49 13.98 -6.72
C LEU A 84 4.35 15.14 -7.22
N GLY A 85 4.86 14.99 -8.45
CA GLY A 85 5.45 16.07 -9.24
C GLY A 85 4.55 16.40 -10.42
N PHE A 86 4.47 17.68 -10.76
CA PHE A 86 3.66 18.21 -11.86
C PHE A 86 4.56 19.00 -12.81
N ARG A 87 4.46 18.73 -14.11
CA ARG A 87 5.08 19.54 -15.17
C ARG A 87 4.01 20.02 -16.16
N PRO A 88 3.86 21.34 -16.38
CA PRO A 88 4.57 22.43 -15.69
C PRO A 88 4.22 22.49 -14.19
N PRO A 89 5.06 23.13 -13.36
CA PRO A 89 4.76 23.33 -11.95
C PRO A 89 3.39 23.99 -11.76
N LEU A 90 2.67 23.56 -10.73
CA LEU A 90 1.36 24.10 -10.42
C LEU A 90 1.46 25.59 -10.07
N ALA A 91 0.49 26.36 -10.56
CA ALA A 91 0.33 27.72 -10.07
C ALA A 91 -0.01 27.69 -8.56
N PRO A 92 0.51 28.63 -7.76
CA PRO A 92 0.19 28.71 -6.33
C PRO A 92 -1.32 28.76 -6.10
N GLY A 93 -1.84 27.96 -5.17
CA GLY A 93 -3.26 27.97 -4.78
C GLY A 93 -4.16 27.03 -5.58
N VAL A 94 -3.63 26.26 -6.54
CA VAL A 94 -4.39 25.27 -7.34
C VAL A 94 -4.50 23.91 -6.61
N GLU A 95 -3.77 23.71 -5.52
CA GLU A 95 -3.73 22.45 -4.77
C GLU A 95 -5.12 21.98 -4.31
N PRO A 96 -6.02 22.84 -3.76
CA PRO A 96 -7.36 22.43 -3.36
C PRO A 96 -8.22 21.92 -4.52
N THR A 97 -7.97 22.39 -5.74
CA THR A 97 -8.69 21.97 -6.95
C THR A 97 -8.19 20.62 -7.47
N LEU A 98 -6.90 20.30 -7.24
CA LEU A 98 -6.28 19.06 -7.71
C LEU A 98 -6.53 17.86 -6.81
N VAL A 99 -6.57 18.06 -5.50
CA VAL A 99 -6.77 16.97 -4.53
C VAL A 99 -8.03 16.14 -4.86
N PRO A 100 -9.19 16.72 -5.20
CA PRO A 100 -10.37 15.96 -5.62
C PRO A 100 -10.18 15.11 -6.88
N MET A 101 -9.27 15.49 -7.79
CA MET A 101 -9.02 14.77 -9.04
C MET A 101 -8.06 13.59 -8.83
N VAL A 102 -7.05 13.76 -7.98
CA VAL A 102 -6.03 12.71 -7.75
C VAL A 102 -6.49 11.69 -6.69
N ARG A 103 -7.30 12.11 -5.71
CA ARG A 103 -7.71 11.24 -4.61
C ARG A 103 -8.46 9.97 -5.07
N PRO A 104 -9.42 10.02 -6.01
CA PRO A 104 -10.08 8.81 -6.50
C PRO A 104 -9.12 7.81 -7.14
N GLU A 105 -8.14 8.31 -7.90
CA GLU A 105 -7.07 7.51 -8.50
C GLU A 105 -6.23 6.81 -7.44
N ALA A 106 -5.78 7.56 -6.42
CA ALA A 106 -5.00 7.02 -5.32
C ALA A 106 -5.75 5.91 -4.56
N VAL A 107 -7.06 6.08 -4.32
CA VAL A 107 -7.89 5.04 -3.68
C VAL A 107 -8.03 3.81 -4.58
N ARG A 108 -8.20 4.00 -5.89
CA ARG A 108 -8.29 2.87 -6.84
C ARG A 108 -7.00 2.08 -6.88
N ARG A 109 -5.84 2.74 -6.96
CA ARG A 109 -4.54 2.05 -6.96
C ARG A 109 -4.30 1.33 -5.63
N PHE A 110 -4.60 1.96 -4.50
CA PHE A 110 -4.51 1.29 -3.20
C PHE A 110 -5.38 0.04 -3.10
N ARG A 111 -6.58 0.06 -3.69
CA ARG A 111 -7.43 -1.13 -3.79
C ARG A 111 -6.79 -2.22 -4.66
N ALA A 112 -6.26 -1.88 -5.82
CA ALA A 112 -5.54 -2.84 -6.67
C ALA A 112 -4.34 -3.44 -5.92
N ASP A 113 -3.59 -2.62 -5.18
CA ASP A 113 -2.47 -3.07 -4.36
C ASP A 113 -2.90 -4.01 -3.21
N LEU A 114 -4.15 -3.92 -2.72
CA LEU A 114 -4.73 -4.86 -1.75
C LEU A 114 -5.11 -6.17 -2.44
N GLU A 115 -5.76 -6.10 -3.60
CA GLU A 115 -6.18 -7.26 -4.40
C GLU A 115 -4.96 -8.08 -4.86
N ASP A 116 -3.89 -7.43 -5.34
CA ASP A 116 -2.63 -8.07 -5.72
C ASP A 116 -1.92 -8.78 -4.54
N ARG A 117 -2.26 -8.41 -3.30
CA ARG A 117 -1.78 -9.05 -2.07
C ARG A 117 -2.69 -10.15 -1.54
N GLY A 118 -3.70 -10.55 -2.32
CA GLY A 118 -4.63 -11.60 -1.96
C GLY A 118 -5.72 -11.16 -0.99
N VAL A 119 -6.00 -9.85 -0.91
CA VAL A 119 -7.19 -9.35 -0.22
C VAL A 119 -8.38 -9.40 -1.17
N GLU A 120 -9.41 -10.12 -0.78
CA GLU A 120 -10.66 -10.28 -1.52
C GLU A 120 -11.75 -9.34 -0.96
N ASP A 121 -12.84 -9.18 -1.70
CA ASP A 121 -14.00 -8.36 -1.32
C ASP A 121 -13.66 -6.95 -0.83
N VAL A 122 -12.75 -6.29 -1.55
CA VAL A 122 -12.25 -4.97 -1.14
C VAL A 122 -13.32 -3.89 -1.31
N GLU A 123 -13.80 -3.37 -0.19
CA GLU A 123 -14.80 -2.30 -0.10
C GLU A 123 -14.18 -1.01 0.44
N SER A 124 -14.70 0.13 -0.02
CA SER A 124 -14.25 1.45 0.43
C SER A 124 -15.33 2.17 1.21
N GLY A 125 -15.01 2.49 2.47
CA GLY A 125 -15.86 3.28 3.36
C GLY A 125 -16.06 4.72 2.88
N ARG A 126 -16.73 5.51 3.72
CA ARG A 126 -17.04 6.91 3.42
C ARG A 126 -15.80 7.80 3.59
N PRO A 127 -15.67 8.90 2.82
CA PRO A 127 -14.63 9.88 3.08
C PRO A 127 -14.87 10.60 4.41
N GLU A 128 -13.85 10.65 5.25
CA GLU A 128 -13.89 11.24 6.58
C GLU A 128 -12.86 12.35 6.75
N ARG A 129 -13.02 13.17 7.80
CA ARG A 129 -12.05 14.21 8.17
C ARG A 129 -11.66 14.03 9.62
N VAL A 130 -10.46 13.50 9.85
CA VAL A 130 -9.92 13.26 11.19
C VAL A 130 -8.96 14.37 11.58
N ARG A 131 -8.80 14.59 12.89
CA ARG A 131 -7.75 15.49 13.42
C ARG A 131 -6.55 14.65 13.84
N THR A 132 -5.39 15.05 13.37
CA THR A 132 -4.11 14.52 13.88
C THR A 132 -3.86 15.02 15.30
N GLU A 133 -2.93 14.39 16.02
CA GLU A 133 -2.48 14.82 17.36
C GLU A 133 -2.05 16.30 17.38
N LYS A 134 -1.47 16.79 16.29
CA LYS A 134 -1.05 18.19 16.10
C LYS A 134 -2.21 19.12 15.71
N GLY A 135 -3.46 18.66 15.77
CA GLY A 135 -4.67 19.42 15.46
C GLY A 135 -4.96 19.63 13.97
N LYS A 136 -4.07 19.22 13.06
CA LYS A 136 -4.27 19.34 11.62
C LYS A 136 -5.38 18.38 11.17
N ARG A 137 -6.35 18.91 10.41
CA ARG A 137 -7.40 18.10 9.78
C ARG A 137 -6.86 17.42 8.53
N VAL A 138 -7.06 16.12 8.42
CA VAL A 138 -6.68 15.31 7.25
C VAL A 138 -7.88 14.54 6.73
N HIS A 139 -7.88 14.23 5.44
CA HIS A 139 -8.91 13.42 4.83
C HIS A 139 -8.54 11.95 4.95
N PHE A 140 -9.43 11.16 5.55
CA PHE A 140 -9.26 9.73 5.75
C PHE A 140 -10.30 8.97 4.93
N ARG A 141 -9.97 7.76 4.50
CA ARG A 141 -10.92 6.84 3.90
C ARG A 141 -10.48 5.43 4.27
N GLN A 142 -11.33 4.71 4.99
CA GLN A 142 -11.09 3.32 5.30
C GLN A 142 -11.39 2.46 4.06
N VAL A 143 -10.54 1.48 3.81
CA VAL A 143 -10.74 0.42 2.83
C VAL A 143 -10.59 -0.89 3.60
N THR A 144 -11.54 -1.79 3.43
CA THR A 144 -11.62 -3.08 4.12
C THR A 144 -11.73 -4.19 3.10
N GLY A 145 -11.33 -5.39 3.46
CA GLY A 145 -11.47 -6.60 2.65
C GLY A 145 -11.14 -7.80 3.52
N GLU A 146 -11.17 -8.98 2.91
CA GLU A 146 -10.97 -10.25 3.59
C GLU A 146 -9.72 -10.94 3.05
N ILE A 147 -9.01 -11.67 3.91
CA ILE A 147 -7.91 -12.54 3.47
C ILE A 147 -8.42 -13.97 3.59
N PRO A 148 -8.57 -14.72 2.48
CA PRO A 148 -8.98 -16.10 2.56
C PRO A 148 -7.89 -16.89 3.29
N LEU A 149 -8.28 -17.50 4.41
CA LEU A 149 -7.40 -18.47 5.06
C LEU A 149 -7.49 -19.76 4.23
N PRO A 150 -6.35 -20.36 3.84
CA PRO A 150 -6.38 -21.69 3.27
C PRO A 150 -7.10 -22.59 4.26
N GLY A 151 -8.21 -23.18 3.82
CA GLY A 151 -8.95 -24.12 4.64
C GLY A 151 -8.01 -25.25 5.08
N PRO A 152 -8.25 -25.88 6.25
CA PRO A 152 -7.56 -27.13 6.54
C PRO A 152 -7.77 -28.02 5.31
N ASP A 153 -6.70 -28.58 4.78
CA ASP A 153 -6.78 -29.58 3.71
C ASP A 153 -7.72 -30.67 4.22
N GLN A 154 -8.99 -30.61 3.80
CA GLN A 154 -10.01 -31.55 4.24
C GLN A 154 -9.73 -32.83 3.48
N GLY A 155 -8.74 -33.58 3.97
CA GLY A 155 -8.76 -35.03 3.83
C GLY A 155 -10.16 -35.53 4.23
N PRO A 156 -10.65 -36.62 3.64
CA PRO A 156 -12.06 -37.01 3.63
C PRO A 156 -12.66 -37.38 5.01
N ASP A 157 -12.04 -37.01 6.11
CA ASP A 157 -12.45 -37.34 7.46
C ASP A 157 -12.16 -36.19 8.43
N SER A 158 -13.01 -35.14 8.42
CA SER A 158 -13.14 -34.26 9.60
C SER A 158 -14.49 -33.57 9.60
N ALA A 159 -15.47 -34.25 10.19
CA ALA A 159 -16.73 -33.64 10.57
C ALA A 159 -16.52 -32.54 11.63
N ALA A 160 -17.15 -31.39 11.36
CA ALA A 160 -17.56 -30.35 12.31
C ALA A 160 -16.47 -29.68 13.16
N ILE A 161 -15.96 -28.54 12.67
CA ILE A 161 -15.68 -27.38 13.52
C ILE A 161 -16.40 -26.19 12.90
N SER A 162 -17.50 -25.78 13.50
CA SER A 162 -18.17 -24.51 13.17
C SER A 162 -17.24 -23.35 13.50
N PRO A 163 -16.95 -22.42 12.57
CA PRO A 163 -16.22 -21.20 12.91
C PRO A 163 -17.19 -20.25 13.62
N ALA A 164 -17.11 -20.23 14.95
CA ALA A 164 -17.64 -19.11 15.72
C ALA A 164 -16.73 -17.90 15.47
N ALA A 165 -17.37 -16.77 15.17
CA ALA A 165 -16.76 -15.50 14.83
C ALA A 165 -15.72 -15.02 15.85
N ASP A 166 -14.49 -14.81 15.38
CA ASP A 166 -13.49 -13.96 16.03
C ASP A 166 -13.05 -12.89 15.01
N ALA A 167 -13.98 -11.99 14.71
CA ALA A 167 -13.64 -10.70 14.13
C ALA A 167 -13.09 -9.84 15.26
N VAL A 168 -11.78 -9.60 15.28
CA VAL A 168 -11.14 -8.66 16.22
C VAL A 168 -11.58 -7.24 15.86
N PRO A 169 -12.32 -6.53 16.73
CA PRO A 169 -12.68 -5.15 16.45
C PRO A 169 -11.43 -4.27 16.62
N VAL A 170 -11.02 -3.59 15.55
CA VAL A 170 -10.12 -2.43 15.64
C VAL A 170 -10.98 -1.22 16.05
N GLU A 171 -11.14 -1.03 17.36
CA GLU A 171 -11.75 0.16 17.93
C GLU A 171 -10.73 1.30 18.11
N GLY A 172 -11.18 2.53 17.81
CA GLY A 172 -10.81 3.76 18.55
C GLY A 172 -10.00 4.80 17.82
#